data_AF-A0A959TP85-F1
#
_entry.id   AF-A0A959TP85-F1
#
_cell.length_a   1.000
_cell.length_b   1.000
_cell.length_c   1.000
_cell.angle_alpha   90.00
_cell.angle_beta   90.00
_cell.angle_gamma   90.00
#
_symmetry.space_group_name_H-M   'P 1'
#
loop_
_entity.id
_entity.type
_entity.pdbx_description
1 polymer ?
#
loop_
_entity_poly.entity_id
_entity_poly.type
_entity_poly.pdbx_seq_one_letter_code
_entity_poly.pdbx_strand_id
1 'polypeptide(L)'
;VGMLNAFFTKVALVHAGQGKSQGELASLLGVSPFFVKDYANAARNFPPDRLAEVQRLLRDTDLKTKGVGSSSATDGDLLRELLAKVMTPGRLN
;
A
#
# COMPACT_ATOMS: atom_id res chain seq x y z
N VAL A 1 -10.24 -1.71 -3.36
CA VAL A 1 -9.19 -2.10 -2.38
C VAL A 1 -8.04 -2.88 -3.01
N GLY A 2 -8.31 -3.94 -3.79
CA GLY A 2 -7.28 -4.80 -4.37
C GLY A 2 -6.13 -4.10 -5.14
N MET A 3 -6.43 -3.08 -5.95
CA MET A 3 -5.37 -2.33 -6.68
C MET A 3 -4.41 -1.58 -5.75
N LEU A 4 -4.93 -1.00 -4.65
CA LEU A 4 -4.10 -0.32 -3.65
C LEU A 4 -3.24 -1.35 -2.90
N ASN A 5 -3.79 -2.51 -2.59
CA ASN A 5 -3.02 -3.61 -2.00
C ASN A 5 -1.87 -4.05 -2.91
N ALA A 6 -2.14 -4.28 -4.20
CA ALA A 6 -1.10 -4.62 -5.17
C ALA A 6 0.00 -3.55 -5.28
N PHE A 7 -0.40 -2.27 -5.27
CA PHE A 7 0.54 -1.15 -5.27
C PHE A 7 1.42 -1.14 -4.01
N PHE A 8 0.83 -1.15 -2.81
CA PHE A 8 1.59 -1.09 -1.55
C PHE A 8 2.42 -2.35 -1.28
N THR A 9 2.01 -3.51 -1.78
CA THR A 9 2.84 -4.72 -1.78
C THR A 9 4.11 -4.51 -2.61
N LYS A 10 4.02 -3.90 -3.80
CA LYS A 10 5.21 -3.54 -4.59
C LYS A 10 6.08 -2.52 -3.89
N VAL A 11 5.49 -1.52 -3.22
CA VAL A 11 6.27 -0.56 -2.41
C VAL A 11 7.01 -1.28 -1.26
N ALA A 12 6.38 -2.25 -0.59
CA ALA A 12 7.05 -3.07 0.42
C ALA A 12 8.19 -3.93 -0.16
N LEU A 13 8.00 -4.49 -1.36
CA LEU A 13 9.05 -5.25 -2.05
C LEU A 13 10.26 -4.38 -2.42
N VAL A 14 10.08 -3.08 -2.67
CA VAL A 14 11.23 -2.17 -2.85
C VAL A 14 12.09 -2.10 -1.59
N HIS A 15 11.48 -2.02 -0.40
CA HIS A 15 12.24 -2.05 0.87
C HIS A 15 12.92 -3.39 1.09
N ALA A 16 12.28 -4.51 0.76
CA ALA A 16 12.90 -5.84 0.83
C ALA A 16 14.03 -6.03 -0.20
N GLY A 17 14.01 -5.27 -1.29
CA GLY A 17 15.00 -5.28 -2.36
C GLY A 17 16.09 -4.21 -2.26
N GLN A 18 16.30 -3.61 -1.08
CA GLN A 18 17.36 -2.60 -0.90
C GLN A 18 18.72 -3.10 -1.39
N GLY A 19 19.44 -2.23 -2.11
CA GLY A 19 20.74 -2.56 -2.72
C GLY A 19 20.68 -3.24 -4.08
N LYS A 20 19.49 -3.65 -4.57
CA LYS A 20 19.32 -4.19 -5.92
C LYS A 20 19.40 -3.11 -7.00
N SER A 21 19.88 -3.50 -8.18
CA SER A 21 19.81 -2.67 -9.38
C SER A 21 18.37 -2.44 -9.84
N GLN A 22 18.15 -1.47 -10.73
CA GLN A 22 16.83 -1.21 -11.30
C GLN A 22 16.25 -2.42 -12.03
N GLY A 23 17.08 -3.18 -12.75
CA GLY A 23 16.64 -4.39 -13.46
C GLY A 23 16.19 -5.49 -12.50
N GLU A 24 16.97 -5.75 -11.45
CA GLU A 24 16.62 -6.73 -10.42
C GLU A 24 15.35 -6.33 -9.65
N LEU A 25 15.18 -5.03 -9.35
CA LEU A 25 13.93 -4.53 -8.77
C LEU A 25 12.76 -4.70 -9.73
N ALA A 26 12.93 -4.42 -11.02
CA ALA A 26 11.86 -4.63 -12.01
C ALA A 26 11.37 -6.09 -12.02
N SER A 27 12.32 -7.04 -12.01
CA SER A 27 12.02 -8.47 -11.92
C SER A 27 11.33 -8.83 -10.60
N LEU A 28 11.82 -8.34 -9.46
CA LEU A 28 11.22 -8.58 -8.14
C LEU A 28 9.78 -8.04 -8.06
N LEU A 29 9.54 -6.87 -8.62
CA LEU A 29 8.23 -6.20 -8.61
C LEU A 29 7.27 -6.76 -9.66
N GLY A 30 7.76 -7.55 -10.62
CA GLY A 30 6.98 -8.03 -11.76
C GLY A 30 6.46 -6.90 -12.65
N VAL A 31 7.28 -5.87 -12.88
CA VAL A 31 6.93 -4.70 -13.70
C VAL A 31 8.01 -4.39 -14.71
N SER A 32 7.67 -3.61 -15.74
CA SER A 32 8.67 -3.04 -16.64
C SER A 32 9.65 -2.13 -15.86
N PRO A 33 10.97 -2.13 -16.18
CA PRO A 33 11.97 -1.27 -15.55
C PRO A 33 11.57 0.21 -15.49
N PHE A 34 10.77 0.68 -16.44
CA PHE A 34 10.24 2.04 -16.49
C PHE A 34 9.49 2.43 -15.21
N PHE A 35 8.70 1.50 -14.64
CA PHE A 35 7.84 1.78 -13.48
C PHE A 35 8.56 1.65 -12.13
N VAL A 36 9.79 1.13 -12.10
CA VAL A 36 10.53 0.93 -10.84
C VAL A 36 10.71 2.24 -10.08
N LYS A 37 10.92 3.35 -10.81
CA LYS A 37 11.11 4.68 -10.21
C LYS A 37 9.88 5.14 -9.42
N ASP A 38 8.67 4.83 -9.87
CA ASP A 38 7.44 5.22 -9.19
C ASP A 38 7.30 4.52 -7.83
N TYR A 39 7.58 3.21 -7.79
CA TYR A 39 7.58 2.44 -6.55
C TYR A 39 8.73 2.84 -5.62
N ALA A 40 9.91 3.15 -6.16
CA ALA A 40 11.04 3.65 -5.38
C ALA A 40 10.76 5.03 -4.75
N ASN A 41 10.10 5.92 -5.48
CA ASN A 41 9.67 7.21 -4.96
C ASN A 41 8.58 7.04 -3.88
N ALA A 42 7.63 6.13 -4.08
CA ALA A 42 6.63 5.82 -3.06
C ALA A 42 7.27 5.24 -1.79
N ALA A 43 8.26 4.35 -1.92
CA ALA A 43 8.96 3.74 -0.78
C ALA A 43 9.66 4.77 0.13
N ARG A 44 10.08 5.92 -0.42
CA ARG A 44 10.63 7.03 0.37
C ARG A 44 9.59 7.73 1.24
N ASN A 45 8.33 7.77 0.80
CA ASN A 45 7.22 8.41 1.53
C ASN A 45 6.49 7.43 2.46
N PHE A 46 6.66 6.13 2.24
CA PHE A 46 6.05 5.06 3.02
C PHE A 46 7.15 4.16 3.61
N PRO A 47 7.76 4.55 4.74
CA PRO A 47 8.73 3.71 5.44
C PRO A 47 8.07 2.41 5.96
N PRO A 48 8.87 1.39 6.35
CA PRO A 48 8.33 0.06 6.69
C PRO A 48 7.26 0.03 7.78
N ASP A 49 7.41 0.85 8.82
CA ASP A 49 6.43 1.04 9.90
C ASP A 49 5.10 1.58 9.37
N ARG A 50 5.17 2.59 8.50
CA ARG A 50 4.00 3.14 7.82
C ARG A 50 3.37 2.06 6.92
N LEU A 51 4.15 1.35 6.11
CA LEU A 51 3.62 0.31 5.23
C LEU A 51 2.86 -0.78 5.99
N ALA A 52 3.37 -1.19 7.15
CA ALA A 52 2.68 -2.14 8.01
C ALA A 52 1.30 -1.63 8.43
N GLU A 53 1.17 -0.34 8.75
CA GLU A 53 -0.11 0.30 9.04
C GLU A 53 -1.03 0.34 7.82
N VAL A 54 -0.52 0.72 6.65
CA VAL A 54 -1.31 0.73 5.40
C VAL A 54 -1.86 -0.65 5.08
N GLN A 55 -1.04 -1.70 5.25
CA GLN A 55 -1.47 -3.08 5.02
C GLN A 55 -2.57 -3.52 6.00
N ARG A 56 -2.49 -3.10 7.28
CA ARG A 56 -3.58 -3.32 8.24
C ARG A 56 -4.87 -2.63 7.80
N LEU A 57 -4.78 -1.35 7.43
CA LEU A 57 -5.94 -0.58 6.95
C LEU A 57 -6.56 -1.21 5.71
N LEU A 58 -5.75 -1.61 4.73
CA LEU A 58 -6.22 -2.28 3.52
C LEU A 58 -6.95 -3.59 3.82
N ARG A 59 -6.41 -4.41 4.74
CA ARG A 59 -7.03 -5.67 5.16
C ARG A 59 -8.37 -5.42 5.85
N ASP A 60 -8.43 -4.44 6.76
CA ASP A 60 -9.66 -4.09 7.47
C ASP A 60 -10.71 -3.55 6.51
N THR A 61 -10.33 -2.67 5.57
CA THR A 61 -11.24 -2.16 4.54
C THR A 61 -11.73 -3.30 3.62
N ASP A 62 -10.86 -4.21 3.19
CA ASP A 62 -11.23 -5.36 2.36
C ASP A 62 -12.29 -6.24 3.05
N LEU A 63 -12.09 -6.55 4.33
CA LEU A 63 -13.08 -7.28 5.14
C LEU A 63 -14.42 -6.53 5.23
N LYS A 64 -14.39 -5.22 5.49
CA LYS A 64 -15.60 -4.39 5.57
C LYS A 64 -16.35 -4.33 4.25
N THR A 65 -15.66 -4.20 3.11
CA THR A 65 -16.29 -4.24 1.77
C THR A 65 -16.92 -5.59 1.44
N LYS A 66 -16.48 -6.67 2.10
CA LYS A 66 -17.08 -8.00 2.01
C LYS A 66 -18.22 -8.23 3.00
N GLY A 67 -18.64 -7.18 3.72
CA GLY A 67 -19.73 -7.24 4.72
C GLY A 67 -19.31 -7.77 6.09
N VAL A 68 -18.01 -8.01 6.32
CA VAL A 68 -17.52 -8.48 7.62
C VAL A 68 -17.31 -7.28 8.55
N GLY A 69 -18.09 -7.20 9.63
CA GLY A 69 -17.95 -6.14 10.64
C GLY A 69 -18.35 -4.74 10.19
N SER A 70 -19.12 -4.60 9.10
CA SER A 70 -19.74 -3.35 8.65
C SER A 70 -21.26 -3.42 8.80
N SER A 71 -21.87 -2.42 9.42
CA SER A 71 -23.32 -2.39 9.67
C SER A 71 -24.09 -1.36 8.83
N SER A 72 -23.42 -0.47 8.08
CA SER A 72 -24.12 0.55 7.28
C SER A 72 -23.27 1.36 6.28
N ALA A 73 -21.95 1.20 6.22
CA ALA A 73 -21.09 2.01 5.35
C ALA A 73 -21.10 1.51 3.90
N THR A 74 -21.12 2.42 2.93
CA THR A 74 -20.97 2.07 1.51
C THR A 74 -19.50 1.79 1.17
N ASP A 75 -19.24 1.07 0.08
CA ASP A 75 -17.87 0.89 -0.44
C ASP A 75 -17.16 2.22 -0.71
N GLY A 76 -17.91 3.25 -1.12
CA GLY A 76 -17.39 4.60 -1.33
C GLY A 76 -16.93 5.27 -0.04
N ASP A 77 -17.71 5.13 1.04
CA ASP A 77 -17.35 5.67 2.36
C ASP A 77 -16.11 4.99 2.91
N LEU A 78 -16.06 3.66 2.82
CA LEU A 78 -14.93 2.84 3.25
C LEU A 78 -13.65 3.20 2.49
N LEU A 79 -13.74 3.42 1.18
CA LEU A 79 -12.60 3.84 0.37
C LEU A 79 -12.13 5.26 0.73
N ARG A 80 -13.06 6.19 0.96
CA ARG A 80 -12.74 7.56 1.37
C ARG A 80 -12.02 7.60 2.72
N GLU A 81 -12.52 6.83 3.69
CA GLU A 81 -11.89 6.70 5.01
C GLU A 81 -10.48 6.09 4.88
N LEU A 82 -10.34 5.01 4.10
CA LEU A 82 -9.04 4.39 3.82
C LEU A 82 -8.05 5.41 3.24
N LEU A 83 -8.44 6.16 2.21
CA LEU A 83 -7.57 7.15 1.57
C LEU A 83 -7.17 8.26 2.54
N ALA A 84 -8.11 8.79 3.33
CA ALA A 84 -7.82 9.80 4.34
C ALA A 84 -6.77 9.30 5.36
N LYS A 85 -6.93 8.07 5.85
CA LYS A 85 -5.96 7.44 6.76
C LYS A 85 -4.64 7.15 6.09
N VAL A 86 -4.63 6.73 4.82
CA VAL A 86 -3.41 6.45 4.04
C VAL A 86 -2.57 7.72 3.80
N MET A 87 -3.24 8.84 3.52
CA MET A 87 -2.58 10.12 3.15
C MET A 87 -2.19 10.99 4.35
N THR A 88 -2.72 10.72 5.54
CA THR A 88 -2.36 11.47 6.75
C THR A 88 -1.07 10.88 7.34
N PRO A 89 -0.06 11.70 7.68
CA PRO A 89 1.13 11.24 8.37
C PRO A 89 0.73 10.58 9.69
N GLY A 90 1.27 9.38 9.97
CA GLY A 90 0.98 8.66 11.19
C GLY A 90 1.35 9.51 12.41
N ARG A 91 0.34 9.92 13.19
CA ARG A 91 0.57 10.31 14.58
C ARG A 91 0.90 9.01 15.31
N LEU A 92 2.19 8.79 15.54
CA LEU A 92 2.64 7.81 16.51
C LEU A 92 2.11 8.29 17.87
N ASN A 93 1.21 7.51 18.45
CA ASN A 93 0.81 7.63 19.85
C ASN A 93 1.71 6.70 20.66
#